data_AF-A0A534ZH31-F1
#
_entry.id   AF-A0A534ZH31-F1
#
_cell.length_a   1.000
_cell.length_b   1.000
_cell.length_c   1.000
_cell.angle_alpha   90.00
_cell.angle_beta   90.00
_cell.angle_gamma   90.00
#
_symmetry.space_group_name_H-M   'P 1'
#
loop_
_entity.id
_entity.type
_entity.pdbx_description
1 polymer ?
#
loop_
_entity_poly.entity_id
_entity_poly.type
_entity_poly.pdbx_seq_one_letter_code
_entity_poly.pdbx_strand_id
1 'polypeptide(L)'
;MNALVDRFGRTGFAALSSLVWAIPMAAWAGSSDLSPYDQTAYPWVALAIGLVMLVAWLVFLTRLARVPVTKRQRRLDFGQMSGSERRWGLIAAAFALGLIAWLNAAATVDWSPLAAAVGAGKAGPILFAVVLAAFLVAMIAGLSISWRRAGAAYRARRTSAGS
;
A
#
# COMPACT_ATOMS: atom_id res chain seq x y z
N MET A 1 2.58 -22.99 5.84
CA MET A 1 2.73 -21.67 6.50
C MET A 1 4.10 -21.46 7.13
N ASN A 2 4.60 -22.39 7.96
CA ASN A 2 5.85 -22.20 8.72
C ASN A 2 7.07 -21.85 7.86
N ALA A 3 7.25 -22.46 6.68
CA ALA A 3 8.38 -22.15 5.79
C ALA A 3 8.38 -20.70 5.26
N LEU A 4 7.21 -20.14 4.91
CA LEU A 4 7.08 -18.77 4.43
C LEU A 4 7.25 -17.75 5.56
N VAL A 5 6.67 -18.03 6.72
CA VAL A 5 6.82 -17.19 7.92
C VAL A 5 8.28 -17.18 8.39
N ASP A 6 8.97 -18.32 8.31
CA ASP A 6 10.39 -18.38 8.68
C ASP A 6 11.29 -17.65 7.67
N ARG A 7 10.96 -17.75 6.37
CA ARG A 7 11.66 -17.04 5.28
C ARG A 7 11.52 -15.53 5.39
N PHE A 8 10.31 -15.00 5.57
CA PHE A 8 10.03 -13.56 5.53
C PHE A 8 10.01 -12.90 6.92
N GLY A 9 9.93 -13.69 7.99
CA GLY A 9 9.70 -13.20 9.34
C GLY A 9 8.23 -12.82 9.58
N ARG A 10 7.85 -12.67 10.85
CA ARG A 10 6.46 -12.31 11.23
C ARG A 10 6.03 -11.01 10.58
N THR A 11 6.84 -9.96 10.71
CA THR A 11 6.52 -8.62 10.20
C THR A 11 6.53 -8.56 8.67
N GLY A 12 7.49 -9.21 8.01
CA GLY A 12 7.52 -9.28 6.55
C GLY A 12 6.35 -10.07 5.97
N PHE A 13 6.00 -11.20 6.58
CA PHE A 13 4.85 -11.99 6.17
C PHE A 13 3.52 -11.29 6.47
N ALA A 14 3.41 -10.58 7.61
CA ALA A 14 2.29 -9.70 7.91
C ALA A 14 2.15 -8.62 6.82
N ALA A 15 3.23 -7.91 6.47
CA ALA A 15 3.17 -6.89 5.42
C ALA A 15 2.70 -7.44 4.06
N LEU A 16 3.20 -8.61 3.65
CA LEU A 16 2.80 -9.25 2.39
C LEU A 16 1.33 -9.69 2.40
N SER A 17 0.89 -10.37 3.45
CA SER A 17 -0.50 -10.79 3.60
C SER A 17 -1.46 -9.61 3.67
N SER A 18 -1.06 -8.52 4.34
CA SER A 18 -1.81 -7.26 4.35
C SER A 18 -1.91 -6.63 2.97
N LEU A 19 -0.87 -6.67 2.13
CA LEU A 19 -0.96 -6.19 0.75
C LEU A 19 -1.91 -7.03 -0.09
N VAL A 20 -1.82 -8.36 0.03
CA VAL A 20 -2.71 -9.31 -0.67
C VAL A 20 -4.17 -9.11 -0.26
N TRP A 21 -4.43 -8.70 0.99
CA TRP A 21 -5.77 -8.40 1.47
C TRP A 21 -6.25 -6.98 1.07
N ALA A 22 -5.40 -5.97 1.23
CA ALA A 22 -5.77 -4.56 1.06
C ALA A 22 -6.01 -4.18 -0.40
N ILE A 23 -5.29 -4.77 -1.36
CA ILE A 23 -5.45 -4.46 -2.78
C ILE A 23 -6.85 -4.84 -3.29
N PRO A 24 -7.33 -6.08 -3.09
CA PRO A 24 -8.71 -6.44 -3.42
C PRO A 24 -9.76 -5.61 -2.66
N MET A 25 -9.53 -5.31 -1.37
CA MET A 25 -10.46 -4.50 -0.58
C MET A 25 -10.60 -3.07 -1.11
N ALA A 26 -9.50 -2.46 -1.56
CA ALA A 26 -9.52 -1.14 -2.19
C ALA A 26 -10.32 -1.15 -3.49
N ALA A 27 -10.13 -2.17 -4.33
CA ALA A 27 -10.89 -2.33 -5.57
C ALA A 27 -12.39 -2.58 -5.30
N TRP A 28 -12.70 -3.42 -4.32
CA TRP A 28 -14.07 -3.73 -3.92
C TRP A 28 -14.82 -2.51 -3.35
N ALA A 29 -14.14 -1.69 -2.53
CA ALA A 29 -14.71 -0.44 -2.04
C ALA A 29 -15.05 0.52 -3.20
N GLY A 30 -14.14 0.67 -4.17
CA GLY A 30 -14.40 1.44 -5.37
C GLY A 30 -15.57 0.90 -6.21
N SER A 31 -15.70 -0.42 -6.35
CA SER A 31 -16.83 -1.01 -7.08
C SER A 31 -18.18 -0.81 -6.40
N SER A 32 -18.21 -0.74 -5.06
CA SER A 32 -19.46 -0.53 -4.31
C SER A 32 -20.04 0.87 -4.49
N ASP A 33 -19.19 1.86 -4.77
CA ASP A 33 -19.55 3.27 -5.01
C ASP A 33 -20.16 3.50 -6.41
N LEU A 34 -19.88 2.61 -7.36
CA LEU A 34 -20.36 2.70 -8.75
C LEU A 34 -21.76 2.09 -8.95
N SER A 35 -22.38 1.50 -7.91
CA SER A 35 -23.71 0.89 -8.03
C SER A 35 -24.82 1.91 -7.76
N PRO A 36 -25.91 1.95 -8.57
CA PRO A 36 -27.03 2.86 -8.32
C PRO A 36 -27.62 2.61 -6.93
N TYR A 37 -27.58 3.62 -6.07
CA TYR A 37 -28.08 3.58 -4.68
C TYR A 37 -29.53 3.07 -4.58
N ASP A 38 -30.31 3.30 -5.64
CA ASP A 38 -31.75 3.11 -5.69
C ASP A 38 -32.17 1.67 -6.00
N GLN A 39 -31.24 0.79 -6.40
CA GLN A 39 -31.56 -0.56 -6.90
C GLN A 39 -31.01 -1.71 -6.06
N THR A 40 -30.23 -1.44 -5.01
CA THR A 40 -29.47 -2.50 -4.33
C THR A 40 -29.42 -2.31 -2.82
N ALA A 41 -29.85 -3.35 -2.08
CA ALA A 41 -29.64 -3.51 -0.62
C ALA A 41 -28.15 -3.66 -0.23
N TYR A 42 -27.23 -3.19 -1.07
CA TYR A 42 -25.81 -3.52 -1.07
C TYR A 42 -24.92 -2.68 -0.15
N PRO A 43 -25.22 -1.44 0.29
CA PRO A 43 -24.28 -0.71 1.15
C PRO A 43 -24.01 -1.43 2.48
N TRP A 44 -25.07 -1.95 3.11
CA TRP A 44 -24.97 -2.70 4.37
C TRP A 44 -24.37 -4.10 4.17
N VAL A 45 -24.74 -4.79 3.08
CA VAL A 45 -24.15 -6.09 2.74
C VAL A 45 -22.67 -5.94 2.42
N ALA A 46 -22.30 -4.89 1.70
CA ALA A 46 -20.92 -4.56 1.41
C ALA A 46 -20.19 -4.31 2.72
N LEU A 47 -20.65 -3.35 3.53
CA LEU A 47 -20.06 -3.07 4.84
C LEU A 47 -19.89 -4.34 5.69
N ALA A 48 -20.90 -5.21 5.74
CA ALA A 48 -20.84 -6.48 6.47
C ALA A 48 -19.73 -7.40 5.95
N ILE A 49 -19.61 -7.58 4.63
CA ILE A 49 -18.52 -8.36 4.00
C ILE A 49 -17.16 -7.74 4.37
N GLY A 50 -17.03 -6.42 4.26
CA GLY A 50 -15.81 -5.71 4.62
C GLY A 50 -15.41 -5.90 6.09
N LEU A 51 -16.37 -5.84 7.00
CA LEU A 51 -16.16 -6.08 8.43
C LEU A 51 -15.76 -7.54 8.71
N VAL A 52 -16.44 -8.52 8.11
CA VAL A 52 -16.09 -9.94 8.25
C VAL A 52 -14.66 -10.20 7.75
N MET A 53 -14.31 -9.66 6.58
CA MET A 53 -12.96 -9.78 6.02
C MET A 53 -11.91 -9.10 6.90
N LEU A 54 -12.22 -7.93 7.49
CA LEU A 54 -11.35 -7.25 8.43
C LEU A 54 -11.12 -8.08 9.70
N VAL A 55 -12.18 -8.62 10.29
CA VAL A 55 -12.08 -9.50 11.47
C VAL A 55 -11.26 -10.74 11.15
N ALA A 56 -11.50 -11.39 10.02
CA ALA A 56 -10.71 -12.55 9.59
C ALA A 56 -9.22 -12.20 9.44
N TRP A 57 -8.90 -11.04 8.86
CA TRP A 57 -7.54 -10.55 8.73
C TRP A 57 -6.89 -10.23 10.09
N LEU A 58 -7.61 -9.58 11.02
CA LEU A 58 -7.12 -9.32 12.38
C LEU A 58 -6.86 -10.63 13.15
N VAL A 59 -7.76 -11.61 13.05
CA VAL A 59 -7.57 -12.94 13.64
C VAL A 59 -6.32 -13.60 13.03
N PHE A 60 -6.13 -13.51 11.71
CA PHE A 60 -4.93 -14.01 11.07
C PHE A 60 -3.64 -13.36 11.61
N LEU A 61 -3.61 -12.02 11.77
CA LEU A 61 -2.46 -11.31 12.31
C LEU A 61 -2.15 -11.69 13.77
N THR A 62 -3.18 -11.81 14.61
CA THR A 62 -3.00 -12.22 16.02
C THR A 62 -2.47 -13.66 16.14
N ARG A 63 -2.88 -14.55 15.24
CA ARG A 63 -2.35 -15.93 15.15
C ARG A 63 -0.91 -15.94 14.66
N LEU A 64 -0.58 -15.12 13.66
CA LEU A 64 0.78 -14.99 13.12
C LEU A 64 1.79 -14.53 14.19
N ALA A 65 1.38 -13.66 15.11
CA ALA A 65 2.22 -13.18 16.21
C ALA A 65 2.73 -14.32 17.12
N ARG A 66 1.99 -15.43 17.20
CA ARG A 66 2.31 -16.60 18.04
C ARG A 66 3.21 -17.62 17.36
N VAL A 67 3.41 -17.53 16.04
CA VAL A 67 4.21 -18.53 15.30
C VAL A 67 5.68 -18.40 15.69
N PRO A 68 6.35 -19.47 16.18
CA PRO A 68 7.78 -19.42 16.47
C PRO A 68 8.56 -19.20 15.18
N VAL A 69 9.59 -18.35 15.23
CA VAL A 69 10.37 -17.95 14.06
C VAL A 69 11.84 -17.96 14.44
N THR A 70 12.68 -18.52 13.56
CA THR A 70 14.13 -18.61 13.79
C THR A 70 14.74 -17.22 13.94
N LYS A 71 15.67 -17.03 14.88
CA LYS A 71 16.41 -15.76 15.04
C LYS A 71 17.37 -15.61 13.86
N ARG A 72 16.99 -14.77 12.89
CA ARG A 72 17.76 -14.46 11.69
C ARG A 72 17.63 -12.97 11.37
N GLN A 73 18.68 -12.37 10.81
CA GLN A 73 18.64 -11.03 10.26
C GLN A 73 17.62 -10.95 9.11
N ARG A 74 16.61 -10.08 9.24
CA ARG A 74 15.54 -9.91 8.26
C ARG A 74 15.36 -8.44 7.89
N ARG A 75 14.94 -8.21 6.65
CA ARG A 75 14.72 -6.86 6.11
C ARG A 75 13.56 -6.14 6.80
N LEU A 76 12.47 -6.85 7.06
CA LEU A 76 11.28 -6.35 7.73
C LEU A 76 11.21 -6.97 9.12
N ASP A 77 12.03 -6.48 10.04
CA ASP A 77 11.96 -6.80 11.46
C ASP A 77 12.25 -5.51 12.25
N PHE A 78 11.20 -4.91 12.82
CA PHE A 78 11.30 -3.63 13.53
C PHE A 78 12.25 -3.70 14.73
N GLY A 79 12.39 -4.86 15.36
CA GLY A 79 13.32 -5.03 16.49
C GLY A 79 14.79 -5.00 16.10
N GLN A 80 15.09 -5.19 14.80
CA GLN A 80 16.45 -5.21 14.28
C GLN A 80 16.80 -3.96 13.46
N MET A 81 15.81 -3.15 13.07
CA MET A 81 16.02 -2.00 12.20
C MET A 81 16.78 -0.88 12.91
N SER A 82 17.77 -0.31 12.23
CA SER A 82 18.30 1.01 12.61
C SER A 82 17.23 2.11 12.47
N GLY A 83 17.42 3.24 13.17
CA GLY A 83 16.52 4.40 13.04
C GLY A 83 16.41 4.91 11.59
N SER A 84 17.51 4.83 10.83
CA SER A 84 17.54 5.17 9.40
C SER A 84 16.72 4.20 8.55
N GLU A 85 16.85 2.88 8.77
CA GLU A 85 16.00 1.87 8.11
C GLU A 85 14.52 2.11 8.38
N ARG A 86 14.17 2.40 9.64
CA ARG A 86 12.78 2.66 10.02
C ARG A 86 12.24 3.91 9.34
N ARG A 87 13.00 5.02 9.36
CA ARG A 87 12.61 6.29 8.72
C ARG A 87 12.39 6.11 7.22
N TRP A 88 13.38 5.58 6.50
CA TRP A 88 13.27 5.43 5.05
C TRP A 88 12.26 4.35 4.66
N GLY A 89 12.10 3.31 5.47
CA GLY A 89 11.06 2.30 5.30
C GLY A 89 9.65 2.87 5.43
N LEU A 90 9.40 3.72 6.43
CA LEU A 90 8.11 4.41 6.60
C LEU A 90 7.84 5.40 5.46
N ILE A 91 8.84 6.17 5.04
CA ILE A 91 8.71 7.08 3.89
C ILE A 91 8.39 6.28 2.62
N ALA A 92 9.08 5.17 2.37
CA ALA A 92 8.79 4.31 1.22
C ALA A 92 7.38 3.72 1.27
N ALA A 93 6.94 3.28 2.45
CA ALA A 93 5.57 2.80 2.64
C ALA A 93 4.54 3.91 2.37
N ALA A 94 4.78 5.13 2.84
CA ALA A 94 3.89 6.27 2.60
C ALA A 94 3.75 6.59 1.11
N PHE A 95 4.86 6.66 0.36
CA PHE A 95 4.82 6.86 -1.08
C PHE A 95 4.17 5.69 -1.84
N ALA A 96 4.42 4.44 -1.42
CA ALA A 96 3.77 3.28 -2.01
C ALA A 96 2.24 3.31 -1.79
N LEU A 97 1.80 3.61 -0.58
CA LEU A 97 0.37 3.73 -0.27
C LEU A 97 -0.28 4.91 -1.01
N GLY A 98 0.39 6.07 -1.07
CA GLY A 98 -0.07 7.22 -1.85
C GLY A 98 -0.20 6.91 -3.34
N LEU A 99 0.77 6.18 -3.92
CA LEU A 99 0.72 5.74 -5.31
C LEU A 99 -0.43 4.76 -5.56
N ILE A 100 -0.63 3.78 -4.68
CA ILE A 100 -1.77 2.84 -4.78
C ILE A 100 -3.10 3.60 -4.69
N ALA A 101 -3.24 4.55 -3.77
CA ALA A 101 -4.44 5.37 -3.65
C ALA A 101 -4.69 6.19 -4.92
N TRP A 102 -3.65 6.85 -5.46
CA TRP A 102 -3.74 7.59 -6.71
C TRP A 102 -4.18 6.70 -7.88
N LEU A 103 -3.60 5.51 -8.03
CA LEU A 103 -3.95 4.56 -9.09
C LEU A 103 -5.39 4.05 -8.97
N ASN A 104 -5.86 3.76 -7.75
CA ASN A 104 -7.24 3.36 -7.53
C ASN A 104 -8.23 4.49 -7.85
N ALA A 105 -7.95 5.72 -7.42
CA ALA A 105 -8.76 6.89 -7.76
C ALA A 105 -8.76 7.12 -9.28
N ALA A 106 -7.60 7.01 -9.92
CA ALA A 106 -7.48 7.17 -11.36
C ALA A 106 -8.25 6.10 -12.15
N ALA A 107 -8.36 4.88 -11.62
CA ALA A 107 -9.11 3.79 -12.24
C ALA A 107 -10.63 3.92 -12.09
N THR A 108 -11.11 4.74 -11.14
CA THR A 108 -12.54 4.86 -10.80
C THR A 108 -13.19 6.14 -11.30
N VAL A 109 -12.40 7.16 -11.65
CA VAL A 109 -12.90 8.43 -12.19
C VAL A 109 -13.17 8.33 -13.69
N ASP A 110 -14.29 8.89 -14.15
CA ASP A 110 -14.52 9.16 -15.58
C ASP A 110 -13.67 10.36 -16.03
N TRP A 111 -12.75 10.10 -16.95
CA TRP A 111 -11.81 11.09 -17.49
C TRP A 111 -12.38 11.92 -18.63
N SER A 112 -13.52 11.52 -19.21
CA SER A 112 -14.10 12.14 -20.40
C SER A 112 -14.34 13.65 -20.23
N PRO A 113 -14.90 14.14 -19.11
CA PRO A 113 -15.10 15.57 -18.88
C PRO A 113 -13.78 16.35 -18.81
N LEU A 114 -12.76 15.77 -18.16
CA LEU A 114 -11.45 16.41 -18.04
C LEU A 114 -10.77 16.49 -19.40
N ALA A 115 -10.77 15.40 -20.17
CA ALA A 115 -10.17 15.34 -21.50
C ALA A 115 -10.83 16.34 -22.47
N ALA A 116 -12.17 16.41 -22.47
CA ALA A 116 -12.90 17.38 -23.28
C ALA A 116 -12.57 18.84 -22.90
N ALA A 117 -12.49 19.13 -21.60
CA ALA A 117 -12.18 20.47 -21.11
C ALA A 117 -10.73 20.91 -21.40
N VAL A 118 -9.78 19.97 -21.34
CA VAL A 118 -8.38 20.18 -21.74
C VAL A 118 -8.29 20.39 -23.25
N GLY A 119 -8.97 19.56 -24.05
CA GLY A 119 -9.03 19.72 -25.51
C GLY A 119 -9.66 21.04 -25.95
N ALA A 120 -10.58 21.58 -25.16
CA ALA A 120 -11.17 22.91 -25.36
C ALA A 120 -10.28 24.08 -24.88
N GLY A 121 -9.06 23.83 -24.41
CA GLY A 121 -8.11 24.88 -24.01
C GLY A 121 -8.41 25.56 -22.67
N LYS A 122 -9.25 24.97 -21.81
CA LYS A 122 -9.60 25.59 -20.52
C LYS A 122 -8.41 25.54 -19.56
N ALA A 123 -7.92 26.71 -19.14
CA ALA A 123 -6.72 26.84 -18.31
C ALA A 123 -6.81 26.10 -16.96
N GLY A 124 -7.95 26.16 -16.26
CA GLY A 124 -8.14 25.47 -14.98
C GLY A 124 -7.98 23.95 -15.07
N PRO A 125 -8.76 23.26 -15.93
CA PRO A 125 -8.59 21.84 -16.22
C PRO A 125 -7.18 21.43 -16.68
N ILE A 126 -6.52 22.26 -17.50
CA ILE A 126 -5.12 22.03 -17.91
C ILE A 126 -4.19 22.06 -16.69
N LEU A 127 -4.29 23.09 -15.86
CA LEU A 127 -3.48 23.21 -14.64
C LEU A 127 -3.72 22.01 -13.70
N PHE A 128 -4.98 21.61 -13.52
CA PHE A 128 -5.31 20.45 -12.72
C PHE A 128 -4.69 19.16 -13.26
N ALA A 129 -4.75 18.90 -14.56
CA ALA A 129 -4.14 17.74 -15.19
C ALA A 129 -2.60 17.73 -15.02
N VAL A 130 -1.96 18.89 -15.17
CA VAL A 130 -0.51 19.05 -14.95
C VAL A 130 -0.14 18.75 -13.49
N VAL A 131 -0.91 19.28 -12.53
CA VAL A 131 -0.67 19.03 -11.10
C VAL A 131 -0.85 17.54 -10.76
N LEU A 132 -1.87 16.88 -11.31
CA LEU A 132 -2.07 15.43 -11.14
C LEU A 132 -0.89 14.62 -11.69
N ALA A 133 -0.41 14.96 -12.88
CA ALA A 133 0.74 14.29 -13.49
C ALA A 133 2.03 14.54 -12.68
N ALA A 134 2.27 15.78 -12.25
CA ALA A 134 3.41 16.12 -11.41
C ALA A 134 3.38 15.39 -10.06
N PHE A 135 2.19 15.26 -9.46
CA PHE A 135 1.99 14.49 -8.23
C PHE A 135 2.32 13.01 -8.42
N LEU A 136 1.87 12.38 -9.51
CA LEU A 136 2.21 11.00 -9.84
C LEU A 136 3.73 10.81 -9.98
N VAL A 137 4.39 11.69 -10.71
CA VAL A 137 5.85 11.66 -10.88
C VAL A 137 6.55 11.81 -9.53
N ALA A 138 6.10 12.74 -8.68
CA ALA A 138 6.65 12.93 -7.34
C ALA A 138 6.48 11.68 -6.46
N MET A 139 5.34 10.99 -6.54
CA MET A 139 5.10 9.73 -5.82
C MET A 139 6.06 8.63 -6.27
N ILE A 140 6.23 8.45 -7.59
CA ILE A 140 7.15 7.45 -8.16
C ILE A 140 8.60 7.76 -7.78
N ALA A 141 9.02 9.02 -7.89
CA ALA A 141 10.36 9.46 -7.52
C ALA A 141 10.60 9.28 -6.01
N GLY A 142 9.64 9.70 -5.18
CA GLY A 142 9.67 9.54 -3.73
C GLY A 142 9.80 8.08 -3.31
N LEU A 143 8.99 7.18 -3.88
CA LEU A 143 9.07 5.74 -3.67
C LEU A 143 10.44 5.20 -4.07
N SER A 144 10.93 5.56 -5.25
CA SER A 144 12.21 5.07 -5.77
C SER A 144 13.39 5.51 -4.91
N ILE A 145 13.44 6.78 -4.52
CA ILE A 145 14.52 7.34 -3.70
C ILE A 145 14.49 6.74 -2.29
N SER A 146 13.33 6.73 -1.66
CA SER A 146 13.16 6.19 -0.30
C SER A 146 13.45 4.70 -0.24
N TRP A 147 13.04 3.92 -1.25
CA TRP A 147 13.38 2.51 -1.38
C TRP A 147 14.90 2.28 -1.47
N ARG A 148 15.59 3.06 -2.30
CA ARG A 148 17.06 2.99 -2.43
C ARG A 148 17.75 3.30 -1.11
N ARG A 149 17.30 4.34 -0.39
CA ARG A 149 17.86 4.71 0.92
C ARG A 149 17.57 3.68 2.01
N ALA A 150 16.35 3.14 2.07
CA ALA A 150 16.00 2.04 2.97
C ALA A 150 16.85 0.78 2.67
N GLY A 151 17.08 0.48 1.39
CA GLY A 151 17.95 -0.62 0.97
C GLY A 151 19.41 -0.41 1.35
N ALA A 152 19.92 0.83 1.23
CA ALA A 152 21.28 1.15 1.66
C ALA A 152 21.46 1.00 3.18
N ALA A 153 20.51 1.51 3.97
CA ALA A 153 20.55 1.38 5.42
C ALA A 153 20.48 -0.09 5.87
N TYR A 154 19.64 -0.92 5.23
CA TYR A 154 19.59 -2.35 5.48
C TYR A 154 20.91 -3.06 5.16
N ARG A 155 21.55 -2.72 4.02
CA ARG A 155 22.85 -3.29 3.66
C ARG A 155 23.93 -2.93 4.67
N ALA A 156 23.97 -1.67 5.13
CA ALA A 156 24.94 -1.21 6.13
C ALA A 156 24.81 -1.95 7.46
N ARG A 157 23.57 -2.18 7.95
CA ARG A 157 23.33 -3.01 9.15
C ARG A 157 23.82 -4.44 8.93
N ARG A 158 23.54 -5.01 7.76
CA ARG A 158 23.90 -6.40 7.47
C ARG A 158 25.42 -6.60 7.43
N THR A 159 26.16 -5.62 6.93
CA THR A 159 27.63 -5.65 6.93
C THR A 159 28.20 -5.50 8.34
N SER A 160 27.65 -4.60 9.16
CA SER A 160 28.12 -4.41 10.55
C SER A 160 27.76 -5.57 11.50
N ALA A 161 26.79 -6.39 11.13
CA ALA A 161 26.41 -7.59 11.90
C ALA A 161 27.21 -8.84 11.50
N GLY A 162 28.02 -8.77 10.44
CA GLY A 162 28.88 -9.85 9.97
C GLY A 162 30.37 -9.65 10.27
N SER A 163 30.75 -8.50 10.82
CA SER A 163 32.05 -8.18 11.42
C SER A 163 32.01 -8.41 12.92
#